data_AF-A0AAF0KRK4-F1
#
_entry.id   AF-A0AAF0KRK4-F1
#
_cell.length_a   1.000
_cell.length_b   1.000
_cell.length_c   1.000
_cell.angle_alpha   90.00
_cell.angle_beta   90.00
_cell.angle_gamma   90.00
#
_symmetry.space_group_name_H-M   'P 1'
#
loop_
_entity.id
_entity.type
_entity.pdbx_description
1 polymer ?
#
loop_
_entity_poly.entity_id
_entity_poly.type
_entity_poly.pdbx_seq_one_letter_code
_entity_poly.pdbx_strand_id
1 'polypeptide(L)'
;MGRGVVTWPDTGNSGPQRLLALGGCTVSTISTYLQRYVFARHYWRQNIVCDMSAPLDVRDIALDDAHAVRVIDKYAGKFHRKLIEQGDFDWLLLECAADHVFQYLRIGDAVVPDLRNDLFKPEWVSLSFDDDPLLGKSEQLLASDPVYWVLWKKSFSTLYDDVLLPHIRDGKKVIFVRRYMCLQFVDEFGRHYFEDMDIPKQNDALRDVYSFLDSFEGLTFIDPPEDLLSASQYAPWGGPSVLHPEQEFYHFVVEDILRKCASAELADAFRREVMAASMEERIRYAFQASYARSLSEQQREQLMQIREHLPNGALGCTNAPLVDGEGLVAQINELQSERDISARQVMMMTAERDHLVTALQSIEAAHAAAAAQLAELERRYAPLQKLYDRLWMRRRHGVAGTGRVGRPPHWSNLPGRQIVFAIAFTQLDELFQLMTSMFPGLSIA
;
A
#
# COMPACT_ATOMS: atom_id res chain seq x y z
N MET A 1 -25.18 -4.71 31.71
CA MET A 1 -23.97 -3.87 31.89
C MET A 1 -23.92 -2.89 30.73
N GLY A 2 -23.71 -1.61 31.01
CA GLY A 2 -23.95 -0.51 30.06
C GLY A 2 -23.10 -0.63 28.79
N ARG A 3 -23.76 -0.54 27.63
CA ARG A 3 -23.10 -0.39 26.32
C ARG A 3 -22.51 1.02 26.29
N GLY A 4 -21.24 1.15 26.65
CA GLY A 4 -20.50 2.38 26.42
C GLY A 4 -20.42 2.61 24.91
N VAL A 5 -21.13 3.62 24.42
CA VAL A 5 -20.89 4.17 23.08
C VAL A 5 -19.47 4.72 23.12
N VAL A 6 -18.56 4.11 22.38
CA VAL A 6 -17.19 4.61 22.23
C VAL A 6 -17.28 5.80 21.28
N THR A 7 -17.55 6.98 21.84
CA THR A 7 -17.56 8.25 21.10
C THR A 7 -16.13 8.72 20.89
N TRP A 8 -15.82 9.25 19.71
CA TRP A 8 -14.56 9.98 19.52
C TRP A 8 -14.51 11.22 20.42
N PRO A 9 -13.31 11.72 20.77
CA PRO A 9 -13.18 13.03 21.40
C PRO A 9 -13.85 14.08 20.51
N ASP A 10 -14.75 14.88 21.09
CA ASP A 10 -15.47 15.94 20.40
C ASP A 10 -14.50 17.06 20.01
N THR A 11 -14.06 17.07 18.75
CA THR A 11 -13.19 18.10 18.18
C THR A 11 -14.04 19.03 17.31
N GLY A 12 -14.75 19.97 17.93
CA GLY A 12 -15.68 20.87 17.24
C GLY A 12 -15.15 21.40 15.90
N ASN A 13 -15.86 21.10 14.81
CA ASN A 13 -15.83 21.60 13.41
C ASN A 13 -14.52 22.07 12.74
N SER A 14 -13.36 21.90 13.34
CA SER A 14 -12.03 22.13 12.77
C SER A 14 -11.01 21.16 13.35
N GLY A 15 -11.48 20.00 13.82
CA GLY A 15 -10.64 18.92 14.31
C GLY A 15 -9.91 18.19 13.18
N PRO A 16 -8.84 17.43 13.50
CA PRO A 16 -8.20 16.53 12.54
C PRO A 16 -9.25 15.55 11.99
N GLN A 17 -9.18 15.29 10.69
CA GLN A 17 -10.09 14.34 10.03
C GLN A 17 -10.00 12.97 10.71
N ARG A 18 -11.10 12.22 10.71
CA ARG A 18 -11.19 10.89 11.33
C ARG A 18 -11.13 9.80 10.27
N LEU A 19 -10.22 8.87 10.43
CA LEU A 19 -10.05 7.71 9.55
C LEU A 19 -10.56 6.45 10.26
N LEU A 20 -11.55 5.80 9.67
CA LEU A 20 -11.95 4.43 9.99
C LEU A 20 -11.32 3.50 8.95
N ALA A 21 -10.45 2.60 9.38
CA ALA A 21 -9.76 1.68 8.49
C ALA A 21 -10.13 0.24 8.82
N LEU A 22 -10.61 -0.51 7.83
CA LEU A 22 -11.06 -1.89 7.97
C LEU A 22 -10.25 -2.76 7.00
N GLY A 23 -9.48 -3.72 7.51
CA GLY A 23 -8.68 -4.61 6.67
C GLY A 23 -7.56 -5.34 7.40
N GLY A 24 -6.62 -5.88 6.63
CA GLY A 24 -5.47 -6.63 7.13
C GLY A 24 -4.26 -5.77 7.46
N CYS A 25 -3.07 -6.41 7.39
CA CYS A 25 -1.77 -5.80 7.70
C CYS A 25 -1.50 -4.56 6.87
N THR A 26 -1.81 -4.59 5.56
CA THR A 26 -1.56 -3.47 4.66
C THR A 26 -2.31 -2.22 5.11
N VAL A 27 -3.62 -2.35 5.35
CA VAL A 27 -4.46 -1.24 5.81
C VAL A 27 -4.01 -0.73 7.17
N SER A 28 -3.54 -1.61 8.05
CA SER A 28 -2.99 -1.22 9.35
C SER A 28 -1.73 -0.36 9.20
N THR A 29 -0.77 -0.80 8.39
CA THR A 29 0.47 -0.05 8.12
C THR A 29 0.17 1.31 7.50
N ILE A 30 -0.73 1.38 6.52
CA ILE A 30 -1.20 2.64 5.93
C ILE A 30 -1.80 3.54 7.02
N SER A 31 -2.65 2.98 7.88
CA SER A 31 -3.28 3.72 8.98
C SER A 31 -2.24 4.28 9.94
N THR A 32 -1.20 3.51 10.30
CA THR A 32 -0.10 3.97 11.16
C THR A 32 0.65 5.16 10.57
N TYR A 33 0.93 5.17 9.26
CA TYR A 33 1.51 6.35 8.62
C TYR A 33 0.55 7.55 8.65
N LEU A 34 -0.74 7.31 8.39
CA LEU A 34 -1.77 8.35 8.38
C LEU A 34 -2.07 8.93 9.76
N GLN A 35 -1.83 8.20 10.86
CA GLN A 35 -2.07 8.67 12.24
C GLN A 35 -1.35 9.99 12.59
N ARG A 36 -0.29 10.34 11.84
CA ARG A 36 0.42 11.61 12.00
C ARG A 36 -0.38 12.82 11.51
N TYR A 37 -1.34 12.59 10.62
CA TYR A 37 -2.11 13.62 9.92
C TYR A 37 -3.60 13.60 10.26
N VAL A 38 -4.12 12.43 10.64
CA VAL A 38 -5.55 12.20 10.92
C VAL A 38 -5.74 11.33 12.16
N PHE A 39 -6.90 11.44 12.81
CA PHE A 39 -7.28 10.52 13.89
C PHE A 39 -7.70 9.18 13.28
N ALA A 40 -6.76 8.24 13.19
CA ALA A 40 -7.03 6.93 12.61
C ALA A 40 -7.33 5.85 13.65
N ARG A 41 -8.39 5.08 13.39
CA ARG A 41 -8.70 3.83 14.08
C ARG A 41 -8.75 2.70 13.07
N HIS A 42 -7.94 1.69 13.32
CA HIS A 42 -7.92 0.47 12.52
C HIS A 42 -8.64 -0.66 13.24
N TYR A 43 -9.48 -1.39 12.49
CA TYR A 43 -10.01 -2.67 12.92
C TYR A 43 -9.38 -3.76 12.08
N TRP A 44 -8.62 -4.61 12.76
CA TRP A 44 -7.90 -5.72 12.18
C TRP A 44 -8.87 -6.85 11.76
N ARG A 45 -8.60 -7.49 10.61
CA ARG A 45 -9.33 -8.67 10.07
C ARG A 45 -10.80 -8.43 9.77
N GLN A 46 -11.09 -7.25 9.25
CA GLN A 46 -12.44 -6.93 8.78
C GLN A 46 -12.53 -7.16 7.28
N ASN A 47 -13.59 -7.85 6.87
CA ASN A 47 -13.88 -8.16 5.48
C ASN A 47 -15.36 -7.90 5.21
N ILE A 48 -15.64 -7.39 4.01
CA ILE A 48 -16.98 -6.92 3.63
C ILE A 48 -18.03 -8.03 3.75
N VAL A 49 -17.70 -9.27 3.37
CA VAL A 49 -18.62 -10.42 3.47
C VAL A 49 -19.06 -10.68 4.93
N CYS A 50 -18.14 -10.60 5.89
CA CYS A 50 -18.47 -10.82 7.30
C CYS A 50 -19.31 -9.70 7.89
N ASP A 51 -19.03 -8.45 7.50
CA ASP A 51 -19.73 -7.30 8.05
C ASP A 51 -21.14 -7.12 7.46
N MET A 52 -21.39 -7.61 6.24
CA MET A 52 -22.62 -7.30 5.48
C MET A 52 -23.56 -8.49 5.26
N SER A 53 -23.10 -9.71 5.52
CA SER A 53 -23.97 -10.89 5.57
C SER A 53 -25.02 -10.78 6.68
N ALA A 54 -26.03 -11.65 6.65
CA ALA A 54 -27.12 -11.62 7.62
C ALA A 54 -26.58 -11.76 9.07
N PRO A 55 -27.18 -11.05 10.04
CA PRO A 55 -26.82 -11.24 11.44
C PRO A 55 -27.19 -12.65 11.90
N LEU A 56 -26.41 -13.20 12.82
CA LEU A 56 -26.65 -14.50 13.44
C LEU A 56 -26.98 -14.28 14.92
N ASP A 57 -27.99 -14.98 15.45
CA ASP A 57 -28.27 -14.96 16.88
C ASP A 57 -27.35 -15.97 17.57
N VAL A 58 -26.40 -15.47 18.37
CA VAL A 58 -25.34 -16.27 18.99
C VAL A 58 -25.61 -16.61 20.45
N ARG A 59 -26.84 -16.40 20.93
CA ARG A 59 -27.21 -16.63 22.34
C ARG A 59 -26.89 -18.03 22.85
N ASP A 60 -26.71 -19.00 21.95
CA ASP A 60 -26.44 -20.39 22.27
C ASP A 60 -25.07 -20.90 21.75
N ILE A 61 -24.11 -20.01 21.41
CA ILE A 61 -22.77 -20.46 21.02
C ILE A 61 -22.06 -21.07 22.24
N ALA A 62 -21.81 -22.37 22.16
CA ALA A 62 -21.24 -23.18 23.24
C ALA A 62 -19.74 -23.43 23.00
N LEU A 63 -18.95 -22.35 22.99
CA LEU A 63 -17.48 -22.47 22.99
C LEU A 63 -16.93 -22.30 24.40
N ASP A 64 -15.95 -23.15 24.74
CA ASP A 64 -15.28 -23.11 26.05
C ASP A 64 -14.44 -21.84 26.26
N ASP A 65 -14.00 -21.19 25.17
CA ASP A 65 -13.20 -19.96 25.23
C ASP A 65 -14.10 -18.71 25.17
N ALA A 66 -14.25 -18.03 26.31
CA ALA A 66 -15.06 -16.81 26.41
C ALA A 66 -14.57 -15.63 25.55
N HIS A 67 -13.28 -15.58 25.18
CA HIS A 67 -12.77 -14.56 24.26
C HIS A 67 -13.15 -14.89 22.82
N ALA A 68 -13.10 -16.16 22.41
CA ALA A 68 -13.58 -16.63 21.11
C ALA A 68 -15.07 -16.32 20.93
N VAL A 69 -15.89 -16.59 21.95
CA VAL A 69 -17.32 -16.24 21.96
C VAL A 69 -17.54 -14.74 21.71
N ARG A 70 -16.81 -13.87 22.42
CA ARG A 70 -16.93 -12.41 22.22
C ARG A 70 -16.53 -11.97 20.82
N VAL A 71 -15.52 -12.61 20.23
CA VAL A 71 -15.11 -12.31 18.85
C VAL A 71 -16.21 -12.72 17.87
N ILE A 72 -16.76 -13.94 17.98
CA ILE A 72 -17.85 -14.37 17.09
C ILE A 72 -19.08 -13.50 17.29
N ASP A 73 -19.49 -13.19 18.52
CA ASP A 73 -20.64 -12.31 18.81
C ASP A 73 -20.50 -10.94 18.13
N LYS A 74 -19.28 -10.38 18.10
CA LYS A 74 -18.98 -9.13 17.40
C LYS A 74 -19.29 -9.21 15.89
N TYR A 75 -18.88 -10.29 15.22
CA TYR A 75 -19.12 -10.49 13.79
C TYR A 75 -20.57 -10.88 13.49
N ALA A 76 -21.14 -11.78 14.28
CA ALA A 76 -22.51 -12.21 14.16
C ALA A 76 -23.51 -11.06 14.38
N GLY A 77 -23.23 -10.19 15.34
CA GLY A 77 -23.99 -8.97 15.62
C GLY A 77 -23.72 -7.81 14.65
N LYS A 78 -22.84 -8.00 13.65
CA LYS A 78 -22.47 -7.02 12.61
C LYS A 78 -22.01 -5.68 13.21
N PHE A 79 -21.09 -5.75 14.18
CA PHE A 79 -20.61 -4.58 14.91
C PHE A 79 -20.00 -3.51 13.99
N HIS A 80 -19.13 -3.88 13.04
CA HIS A 80 -18.47 -2.88 12.20
C HIS A 80 -19.41 -2.26 11.18
N ARG A 81 -20.38 -3.03 10.65
CA ARG A 81 -21.48 -2.46 9.87
C ARG A 81 -22.16 -1.31 10.62
N LYS A 82 -22.53 -1.54 11.88
CA LYS A 82 -23.16 -0.51 12.72
C LYS A 82 -22.24 0.70 12.96
N LEU A 83 -20.93 0.50 13.04
CA LEU A 83 -19.98 1.61 13.14
C LEU A 83 -19.91 2.43 11.86
N ILE A 84 -19.95 1.78 10.69
CA ILE A 84 -20.00 2.49 9.41
C ILE A 84 -21.33 3.26 9.33
N GLU A 85 -22.47 2.62 9.62
CA GLU A 85 -23.80 3.23 9.62
C GLU A 85 -23.92 4.45 10.55
N GLN A 86 -23.19 4.47 11.66
CA GLN A 86 -23.14 5.63 12.56
C GLN A 86 -22.49 6.86 11.90
N GLY A 87 -21.75 6.69 10.79
CA GLY A 87 -21.15 7.79 10.03
C GLY A 87 -20.04 8.54 10.76
N ASP A 88 -19.49 7.94 11.82
CA ASP A 88 -18.58 8.61 12.74
C ASP A 88 -17.11 8.55 12.26
N PHE A 89 -16.92 8.89 10.99
CA PHE A 89 -15.64 8.94 10.28
C PHE A 89 -15.70 10.01 9.21
N ASP A 90 -14.56 10.53 8.76
CA ASP A 90 -14.46 11.39 7.57
C ASP A 90 -13.98 10.57 6.37
N TRP A 91 -13.05 9.65 6.63
CA TRP A 91 -12.52 8.70 5.65
C TRP A 91 -12.78 7.26 6.09
N LEU A 92 -13.20 6.41 5.16
CA LEU A 92 -13.28 4.97 5.30
C LEU A 92 -12.25 4.34 4.36
N LEU A 93 -11.30 3.58 4.90
CA LEU A 93 -10.25 2.91 4.12
C LEU A 93 -10.48 1.40 4.11
N LEU A 94 -10.51 0.84 2.90
CA LEU A 94 -10.79 -0.57 2.61
C LEU A 94 -9.75 -1.16 1.64
N GLU A 95 -9.55 -2.47 1.74
CA GLU A 95 -8.85 -3.29 0.74
C GLU A 95 -9.61 -4.61 0.50
N CYS A 96 -9.18 -5.39 -0.49
CA CYS A 96 -9.77 -6.70 -0.78
C CYS A 96 -8.74 -7.85 -0.77
N ALA A 97 -7.44 -7.56 -0.92
CA ALA A 97 -6.42 -8.60 -1.07
C ALA A 97 -6.24 -9.41 0.22
N ALA A 98 -6.40 -8.81 1.39
CA ALA A 98 -6.34 -9.54 2.65
C ALA A 98 -7.41 -10.65 2.79
N ASP A 99 -8.50 -10.62 2.01
CA ASP A 99 -9.55 -11.64 2.04
C ASP A 99 -9.02 -13.05 1.71
N HIS A 100 -7.93 -13.14 0.93
CA HIS A 100 -7.27 -14.42 0.59
C HIS A 100 -6.52 -15.09 1.75
N VAL A 101 -6.26 -14.38 2.84
CA VAL A 101 -5.56 -14.95 4.01
C VAL A 101 -6.55 -15.56 5.00
N PHE A 102 -7.81 -15.15 4.94
CA PHE A 102 -8.82 -15.54 5.90
C PHE A 102 -9.59 -16.76 5.43
N GLN A 103 -10.10 -17.49 6.42
CA GLN A 103 -11.09 -18.54 6.23
C GLN A 103 -12.40 -18.08 6.85
N TYR A 104 -13.50 -18.50 6.25
CA TYR A 104 -14.84 -18.07 6.65
C TYR A 104 -15.75 -19.26 6.87
N LEU A 105 -16.73 -19.05 7.73
CA LEU A 105 -17.82 -19.98 7.97
C LEU A 105 -19.11 -19.36 7.44
N ARG A 106 -19.81 -20.12 6.61
CA ARG A 106 -21.14 -19.77 6.12
C ARG A 106 -22.19 -20.57 6.89
N ILE A 107 -23.20 -19.88 7.41
CA ILE A 107 -24.33 -20.46 8.14
C ILE A 107 -25.60 -19.86 7.53
N GLY A 108 -26.19 -20.56 6.56
CA GLY A 108 -27.27 -20.01 5.74
C GLY A 108 -26.81 -18.78 4.95
N ASP A 109 -27.40 -17.61 5.24
CA ASP A 109 -27.04 -16.32 4.65
C ASP A 109 -26.07 -15.50 5.52
N ALA A 110 -25.70 -16.00 6.69
CA ALA A 110 -24.72 -15.37 7.57
C ALA A 110 -23.31 -15.87 7.23
N VAL A 111 -22.34 -14.97 7.30
CA VAL A 111 -20.91 -15.31 7.20
C VAL A 111 -20.18 -14.70 8.39
N VAL A 112 -19.32 -15.50 9.01
CA VAL A 112 -18.43 -15.12 10.12
C VAL A 112 -17.02 -15.63 9.81
N PRO A 113 -15.96 -15.02 10.37
CA PRO A 113 -14.63 -15.58 10.21
C PRO A 113 -14.52 -16.93 10.92
N ASP A 114 -13.81 -17.88 10.32
CA ASP A 114 -13.40 -19.10 11.01
C ASP A 114 -12.28 -18.75 12.00
N LEU A 115 -12.53 -18.94 13.29
CA LEU A 115 -11.55 -18.64 14.33
C LEU A 115 -10.43 -19.68 14.43
N ARG A 116 -10.58 -20.85 13.79
CA ARG A 116 -9.62 -21.97 13.81
C ARG A 116 -8.47 -21.78 12.82
N ASN A 117 -8.03 -20.55 12.63
CA ASN A 117 -6.88 -20.23 11.79
C ASN A 117 -5.72 -19.69 12.62
N ASP A 118 -4.52 -19.82 12.05
CA ASP A 118 -3.26 -19.33 12.61
C ASP A 118 -3.21 -17.81 12.74
N LEU A 119 -4.09 -17.09 12.04
CA LEU A 119 -4.19 -15.65 12.18
C LEU A 119 -4.72 -15.29 13.57
N PHE A 120 -5.72 -15.99 14.14
CA PHE A 120 -6.30 -15.59 15.43
C PHE A 120 -5.38 -15.83 16.62
N LYS A 121 -5.65 -16.88 17.40
CA LYS A 121 -4.81 -17.29 18.52
C LYS A 121 -4.34 -18.70 18.25
N PRO A 122 -3.06 -19.04 18.47
CA PRO A 122 -2.54 -20.38 18.22
C PRO A 122 -3.37 -21.48 18.91
N GLU A 123 -3.84 -21.23 20.13
CA GLU A 123 -4.69 -22.16 20.89
C GLU A 123 -6.09 -22.37 20.31
N TRP A 124 -6.53 -21.53 19.37
CA TRP A 124 -7.87 -21.62 18.77
C TRP A 124 -7.97 -22.55 17.58
N VAL A 125 -6.84 -22.99 17.02
CA VAL A 125 -6.80 -23.99 15.94
C VAL A 125 -7.47 -25.30 16.36
N SER A 126 -7.46 -25.61 17.67
CA SER A 126 -8.11 -26.79 18.24
C SER A 126 -9.55 -26.57 18.73
N LEU A 127 -10.18 -25.41 18.47
CA LEU A 127 -11.59 -25.23 18.79
C LEU A 127 -12.43 -26.23 17.99
N SER A 128 -13.30 -26.97 18.67
CA SER A 128 -14.30 -27.82 18.03
C SER A 128 -15.61 -27.06 17.90
N PHE A 129 -16.22 -27.14 16.71
CA PHE A 129 -17.56 -26.60 16.46
C PHE A 129 -18.60 -27.70 16.32
N ASP A 130 -18.20 -28.98 16.37
CA ASP A 130 -19.06 -30.12 16.03
C ASP A 130 -20.28 -30.25 16.95
N ASP A 131 -20.10 -29.94 18.23
CA ASP A 131 -21.15 -30.01 19.25
C ASP A 131 -22.00 -28.72 19.32
N ASP A 132 -21.64 -27.67 18.59
CA ASP A 132 -22.38 -26.42 18.56
C ASP A 132 -23.57 -26.49 17.57
N PRO A 133 -24.82 -26.22 18.00
CA PRO A 133 -26.00 -26.36 17.14
C PRO A 133 -26.01 -25.48 15.88
N LEU A 134 -25.23 -24.39 15.88
CA LEU A 134 -25.11 -23.42 14.79
C LEU A 134 -23.79 -23.60 14.04
N LEU A 135 -22.65 -23.51 14.74
CA LEU A 135 -21.33 -23.58 14.15
C LEU A 135 -21.03 -24.99 13.59
N GLY A 136 -21.58 -26.05 14.17
CA GLY A 136 -21.41 -27.43 13.68
C GLY A 136 -22.10 -27.70 12.34
N LYS A 137 -22.97 -26.80 11.88
CA LYS A 137 -23.61 -26.85 10.55
C LYS A 137 -22.98 -25.89 9.54
N SER A 138 -21.90 -25.22 9.92
CA SER A 138 -21.25 -24.25 9.05
C SER A 138 -20.56 -24.93 7.86
N GLU A 139 -20.61 -24.25 6.72
CA GLU A 139 -19.82 -24.60 5.54
C GLU A 139 -18.56 -23.73 5.52
N GLN A 140 -17.41 -24.35 5.28
CA GLN A 140 -16.19 -23.59 5.05
C GLN A 140 -16.31 -22.84 3.73
N LEU A 141 -15.91 -21.58 3.75
CA LEU A 141 -15.91 -20.69 2.59
C LEU A 141 -14.52 -20.06 2.48
N LEU A 142 -13.87 -20.26 1.33
CA LEU A 142 -12.53 -19.76 1.06
C LEU A 142 -12.57 -18.71 -0.06
N ALA A 143 -11.70 -17.71 -0.01
CA ALA A 143 -11.57 -16.73 -1.09
C ALA A 143 -11.01 -17.34 -2.39
N SER A 144 -10.49 -18.56 -2.36
CA SER A 144 -10.17 -19.34 -3.57
C SER A 144 -11.44 -19.83 -4.29
N ASP A 145 -12.58 -19.89 -3.62
CA ASP A 145 -13.82 -20.39 -4.19
C ASP A 145 -14.55 -19.27 -4.95
N PRO A 146 -14.95 -19.46 -6.22
CA PRO A 146 -15.69 -18.44 -6.96
C PRO A 146 -16.96 -17.95 -6.26
N VAL A 147 -17.61 -18.84 -5.49
CA VAL A 147 -18.82 -18.52 -4.71
C VAL A 147 -18.54 -17.42 -3.67
N TYR A 148 -17.34 -17.36 -3.10
CA TYR A 148 -16.96 -16.31 -2.17
C TYR A 148 -17.08 -14.92 -2.81
N TRP A 149 -16.51 -14.74 -4.00
CA TRP A 149 -16.52 -13.45 -4.69
C TRP A 149 -17.90 -13.05 -5.19
N VAL A 150 -18.77 -14.01 -5.51
CA VAL A 150 -20.20 -13.75 -5.78
C VAL A 150 -20.88 -13.19 -4.52
N LEU A 151 -20.65 -13.81 -3.36
CA LEU A 151 -21.20 -13.34 -2.09
C LEU A 151 -20.61 -11.98 -1.69
N TRP A 152 -19.32 -11.77 -1.96
CA TRP A 152 -18.61 -10.52 -1.72
C TRP A 152 -19.22 -9.37 -2.51
N LYS A 153 -19.40 -9.56 -3.83
CA LYS A 153 -19.99 -8.54 -4.71
C LYS A 153 -21.42 -8.19 -4.29
N LYS A 154 -22.23 -9.21 -3.99
CA LYS A 154 -23.60 -9.01 -3.46
C LYS A 154 -23.58 -8.21 -2.15
N SER A 155 -22.70 -8.60 -1.22
CA SER A 155 -22.53 -7.97 0.08
C SER A 155 -22.08 -6.51 -0.04
N PHE A 156 -21.17 -6.22 -0.96
CA PHE A 156 -20.71 -4.87 -1.23
C PHE A 156 -21.79 -4.01 -1.87
N SER A 157 -22.57 -4.51 -2.84
CA SER A 157 -23.71 -3.78 -3.39
C SER A 157 -24.67 -3.32 -2.29
N THR A 158 -25.03 -4.23 -1.37
CA THR A 158 -25.88 -3.89 -0.23
C THR A 158 -25.23 -2.85 0.68
N LEU A 159 -23.95 -3.02 1.04
CA LEU A 159 -23.21 -2.02 1.82
C LEU A 159 -23.21 -0.65 1.14
N TYR A 160 -22.98 -0.63 -0.16
CA TYR A 160 -22.88 0.60 -0.92
C TYR A 160 -24.22 1.33 -0.95
N ASP A 161 -25.28 0.64 -1.38
CA ASP A 161 -26.60 1.24 -1.57
C ASP A 161 -27.21 1.68 -0.24
N ASP A 162 -27.13 0.83 0.78
CA ASP A 162 -27.80 1.06 2.07
C ASP A 162 -27.01 1.99 2.99
N VAL A 163 -25.67 2.03 2.88
CA VAL A 163 -24.81 2.67 3.88
C VAL A 163 -23.83 3.66 3.26
N LEU A 164 -22.99 3.25 2.31
CA LEU A 164 -21.89 4.10 1.85
C LEU A 164 -22.36 5.27 0.99
N LEU A 165 -23.34 5.06 0.10
CA LEU A 165 -23.83 6.08 -0.81
C LEU A 165 -24.41 7.30 -0.06
N PRO A 166 -25.23 7.14 1.00
CA PRO A 166 -25.60 8.24 1.89
C PRO A 166 -24.38 9.00 2.45
N HIS A 167 -23.38 8.30 3.00
CA HIS A 167 -22.20 8.94 3.57
C HIS A 167 -21.35 9.67 2.51
N ILE A 168 -21.21 9.09 1.31
CA ILE A 168 -20.52 9.72 0.18
C ILE A 168 -21.22 11.02 -0.21
N ARG A 169 -22.56 11.03 -0.25
CA ARG A 169 -23.37 12.23 -0.53
C ARG A 169 -23.20 13.30 0.56
N ASP A 170 -22.98 12.88 1.81
CA ASP A 170 -22.64 13.77 2.93
C ASP A 170 -21.17 14.23 2.93
N GLY A 171 -20.42 13.89 1.89
CA GLY A 171 -19.03 14.34 1.68
C GLY A 171 -17.96 13.44 2.29
N LYS A 172 -18.33 12.31 2.88
CA LYS A 172 -17.38 11.31 3.40
C LYS A 172 -16.60 10.67 2.25
N LYS A 173 -15.34 10.30 2.52
CA LYS A 173 -14.47 9.66 1.52
C LYS A 173 -14.43 8.16 1.78
N VAL A 174 -14.82 7.37 0.80
CA VAL A 174 -14.65 5.92 0.82
C VAL A 174 -13.50 5.57 -0.12
N ILE A 175 -12.45 4.98 0.44
CA ILE A 175 -11.16 4.79 -0.21
C ILE A 175 -10.90 3.30 -0.34
N PHE A 176 -10.63 2.85 -1.56
CA PHE A 176 -10.18 1.50 -1.88
C PHE A 176 -8.73 1.52 -2.34
N VAL A 177 -7.90 0.72 -1.69
CA VAL A 177 -6.53 0.46 -2.17
C VAL A 177 -6.58 -0.73 -3.12
N ARG A 178 -6.20 -0.51 -4.39
CA ARG A 178 -6.10 -1.56 -5.41
C ARG A 178 -4.81 -2.34 -5.24
N ARG A 179 -4.81 -3.18 -4.23
CA ARG A 179 -3.69 -4.04 -3.90
C ARG A 179 -3.87 -5.39 -4.58
N TYR A 180 -2.82 -5.85 -5.23
CA TYR A 180 -2.70 -7.23 -5.72
C TYR A 180 -1.71 -8.00 -4.85
N MET A 181 -1.71 -9.32 -4.98
CA MET A 181 -0.65 -10.17 -4.46
C MET A 181 0.65 -9.87 -5.18
N CYS A 182 1.74 -9.77 -4.42
CA CYS A 182 3.06 -9.57 -4.96
C CYS A 182 3.49 -10.82 -5.74
N LEU A 183 3.93 -10.60 -6.98
CA LEU A 183 4.44 -11.68 -7.85
C LEU A 183 5.93 -11.94 -7.63
N GLN A 184 6.61 -10.97 -7.02
CA GLN A 184 8.04 -10.98 -6.79
C GLN A 184 8.34 -10.67 -5.33
N PHE A 185 9.51 -11.09 -4.85
CA PHE A 185 10.13 -10.61 -3.63
C PHE A 185 11.54 -10.08 -3.91
N VAL A 186 12.01 -9.20 -3.04
CA VAL A 186 13.36 -8.64 -3.10
C VAL A 186 14.18 -9.22 -1.96
N ASP A 187 15.35 -9.77 -2.26
CA ASP A 187 16.35 -10.19 -1.28
C ASP A 187 17.73 -9.61 -1.58
N GLU A 188 18.76 -10.02 -0.82
CA GLU A 188 20.15 -9.58 -1.02
C GLU A 188 20.76 -9.97 -2.39
N PHE A 189 20.15 -10.92 -3.11
CA PHE A 189 20.59 -11.42 -4.42
C PHE A 189 19.79 -10.79 -5.56
N GLY A 190 18.67 -10.13 -5.27
CA GLY A 190 17.94 -9.28 -6.20
C GLY A 190 16.44 -9.55 -6.18
N ARG A 191 15.80 -9.43 -7.35
CA ARG A 191 14.37 -9.70 -7.52
C ARG A 191 14.15 -11.14 -7.95
N HIS A 192 13.29 -11.81 -7.21
CA HIS A 192 12.92 -13.20 -7.43
C HIS A 192 11.40 -13.32 -7.57
N TYR A 193 10.93 -14.27 -8.37
CA TYR A 193 9.50 -14.55 -8.49
C TYR A 193 9.08 -15.60 -7.46
N PHE A 194 7.88 -15.47 -6.94
CA PHE A 194 7.27 -16.55 -6.18
C PHE A 194 6.95 -17.74 -7.11
N GLU A 195 7.19 -18.96 -6.62
CA GLU A 195 6.85 -20.20 -7.35
C GLU A 195 5.38 -20.62 -7.18
N ASP A 196 4.60 -19.87 -6.39
CA ASP A 196 3.20 -20.17 -6.11
C ASP A 196 2.31 -19.91 -7.34
N MET A 197 1.76 -20.99 -7.88
CA MET A 197 0.93 -21.03 -9.07
C MET A 197 -0.48 -20.43 -8.86
N ASP A 198 -0.89 -20.17 -7.63
CA ASP A 198 -2.21 -19.61 -7.33
C ASP A 198 -2.23 -18.07 -7.28
N ILE A 199 -1.07 -17.41 -7.15
CA ILE A 199 -0.97 -15.94 -7.15
C ILE A 199 -1.62 -15.31 -8.38
N PRO A 200 -1.39 -15.79 -9.62
CA PRO A 200 -2.06 -15.23 -10.80
C PRO A 200 -3.59 -15.37 -10.74
N LYS A 201 -4.11 -16.50 -10.26
CA LYS A 201 -5.57 -16.72 -10.13
C LYS A 201 -6.18 -15.80 -9.07
N GLN A 202 -5.50 -15.61 -7.95
CA GLN A 202 -5.92 -14.68 -6.90
C GLN A 202 -5.95 -13.25 -7.44
N ASN A 203 -4.92 -12.84 -8.19
CA ASN A 203 -4.87 -11.54 -8.82
C ASN A 203 -5.96 -11.35 -9.89
N ASP A 204 -6.32 -12.38 -10.64
CA ASP A 204 -7.45 -12.32 -11.59
C ASP A 204 -8.80 -12.14 -10.87
N ALA A 205 -9.01 -12.80 -9.73
CA ALA A 205 -10.19 -12.58 -8.90
C ALA A 205 -10.23 -11.13 -8.37
N LEU A 206 -9.09 -10.60 -7.92
CA LEU A 206 -8.99 -9.20 -7.47
C LEU A 206 -9.26 -8.21 -8.61
N ARG A 207 -8.76 -8.46 -9.83
CA ARG A 207 -9.06 -7.63 -11.00
C ARG A 207 -10.55 -7.60 -11.30
N ASP A 208 -11.22 -8.74 -11.24
CA ASP A 208 -12.67 -8.85 -11.44
C ASP A 208 -13.46 -8.08 -10.36
N VAL A 209 -13.00 -8.12 -9.10
CA VAL A 209 -13.59 -7.33 -8.00
C VAL A 209 -13.36 -5.83 -8.22
N TYR A 210 -12.15 -5.40 -8.57
CA TYR A 210 -11.85 -3.99 -8.81
C TYR A 210 -12.62 -3.44 -10.00
N SER A 211 -12.76 -4.20 -11.08
CA SER A 211 -13.60 -3.83 -12.22
C SER A 211 -15.08 -3.74 -11.85
N PHE A 212 -15.55 -4.56 -10.92
CA PHE A 212 -16.90 -4.43 -10.37
C PHE A 212 -17.04 -3.14 -9.54
N LEU A 213 -16.04 -2.83 -8.70
CA LEU A 213 -16.02 -1.61 -7.89
C LEU A 213 -16.00 -0.32 -8.74
N ASP A 214 -15.39 -0.35 -9.92
CA ASP A 214 -15.40 0.77 -10.88
C ASP A 214 -16.82 1.21 -11.30
N SER A 215 -17.81 0.34 -11.17
CA SER A 215 -19.20 0.68 -11.52
C SER A 215 -19.90 1.58 -10.49
N PHE A 216 -19.29 1.79 -9.32
CA PHE A 216 -19.87 2.55 -8.21
C PHE A 216 -19.34 3.99 -8.15
N GLU A 217 -20.24 4.96 -8.08
CA GLU A 217 -19.88 6.38 -8.05
C GLU A 217 -19.33 6.79 -6.68
N GLY A 218 -18.39 7.74 -6.67
CA GLY A 218 -17.90 8.40 -5.46
C GLY A 218 -16.89 7.62 -4.63
N LEU A 219 -16.57 6.38 -5.04
CA LEU A 219 -15.42 5.65 -4.50
C LEU A 219 -14.11 6.32 -4.95
N THR A 220 -13.16 6.44 -4.03
CA THR A 220 -11.80 6.91 -4.31
C THR A 220 -10.88 5.71 -4.43
N PHE A 221 -10.25 5.52 -5.58
CA PHE A 221 -9.27 4.46 -5.78
C PHE A 221 -7.85 5.00 -5.64
N ILE A 222 -7.03 4.22 -4.93
CA ILE A 222 -5.58 4.36 -4.90
C ILE A 222 -5.03 3.20 -5.71
N ASP A 223 -4.29 3.53 -6.76
CA ASP A 223 -3.78 2.58 -7.75
C ASP A 223 -2.25 2.57 -7.70
N PRO A 224 -1.64 1.77 -6.80
CA PRO A 224 -0.19 1.59 -6.79
C PRO A 224 0.28 1.02 -8.12
N PRO A 225 1.35 1.58 -8.70
CA PRO A 225 1.93 1.02 -9.91
C PRO A 225 2.52 -0.37 -9.63
N GLU A 226 2.54 -1.20 -10.67
CA GLU A 226 2.87 -2.64 -10.56
C GLU A 226 4.30 -2.89 -10.07
N ASP A 227 5.22 -1.97 -10.34
CA ASP A 227 6.61 -2.02 -9.89
C ASP A 227 6.76 -1.94 -8.36
N LEU A 228 5.76 -1.41 -7.66
CA LEU A 228 5.69 -1.36 -6.19
C LEU A 228 5.06 -2.63 -5.59
N LEU A 229 4.59 -3.58 -6.40
CA LEU A 229 3.99 -4.84 -5.94
C LEU A 229 5.05 -5.94 -5.77
N SER A 230 6.19 -5.59 -5.18
CA SER A 230 7.22 -6.54 -4.76
C SER A 230 7.14 -6.76 -3.25
N ALA A 231 7.18 -8.01 -2.83
CA ALA A 231 7.10 -8.41 -1.45
C ALA A 231 8.42 -8.15 -0.71
N SER A 232 8.28 -7.78 0.56
CA SER A 232 9.39 -7.67 1.49
C SER A 232 9.77 -9.04 2.03
N GLN A 233 11.06 -9.39 1.93
CA GLN A 233 11.62 -10.57 2.59
C GLN A 233 11.54 -10.49 4.13
N TYR A 234 11.40 -9.28 4.67
CA TYR A 234 11.38 -8.99 6.12
C TYR A 234 9.98 -8.71 6.67
N ALA A 235 8.93 -9.26 6.06
CA ALA A 235 7.54 -9.05 6.47
C ALA A 235 7.37 -9.15 8.01
N PRO A 236 7.13 -8.03 8.72
CA PRO A 236 7.34 -7.97 10.17
C PRO A 236 6.27 -8.67 11.02
N TRP A 237 5.22 -9.21 10.39
CA TRP A 237 3.98 -9.62 11.07
C TRP A 237 3.65 -11.12 10.99
N GLY A 238 4.49 -11.94 10.37
CA GLY A 238 4.13 -13.31 10.03
C GLY A 238 2.98 -13.37 9.00
N GLY A 239 2.78 -14.54 8.37
CA GLY A 239 1.82 -14.71 7.25
C GLY A 239 2.50 -14.72 5.87
N PRO A 240 1.72 -14.90 4.78
CA PRO A 240 2.31 -15.12 3.46
C PRO A 240 2.98 -13.85 2.92
N SER A 241 4.27 -13.91 2.61
CA SER A 241 5.07 -12.76 2.15
C SER A 241 4.50 -12.09 0.90
N VAL A 242 3.80 -12.84 0.06
CA VAL A 242 3.06 -12.34 -1.12
C VAL A 242 2.05 -11.22 -0.78
N LEU A 243 1.68 -11.06 0.50
CA LEU A 243 0.78 -9.99 0.92
C LEU A 243 1.43 -8.74 1.48
N HIS A 244 2.75 -8.74 1.61
CA HIS A 244 3.50 -7.71 2.31
C HIS A 244 4.40 -6.98 1.33
N PRO A 245 3.88 -5.98 0.59
CA PRO A 245 4.71 -5.20 -0.31
C PRO A 245 5.78 -4.43 0.47
N GLU A 246 6.83 -4.02 -0.25
CA GLU A 246 7.92 -3.20 0.29
C GLU A 246 7.47 -1.81 0.75
N GLN A 247 8.35 -1.12 1.49
CA GLN A 247 8.03 0.14 2.13
C GLN A 247 7.54 1.23 1.17
N GLU A 248 8.10 1.27 -0.05
CA GLU A 248 7.77 2.21 -1.11
C GLU A 248 6.29 2.14 -1.52
N PHE A 249 5.69 0.95 -1.50
CA PHE A 249 4.27 0.78 -1.74
C PHE A 249 3.43 1.58 -0.74
N TYR A 250 3.75 1.45 0.55
CA TYR A 250 2.99 2.14 1.61
C TYR A 250 3.18 3.65 1.52
N HIS A 251 4.39 4.11 1.23
CA HIS A 251 4.65 5.53 1.02
C HIS A 251 3.83 6.09 -0.15
N PHE A 252 3.81 5.39 -1.29
CA PHE A 252 3.00 5.80 -2.43
C PHE A 252 1.52 5.89 -2.06
N VAL A 253 0.97 4.85 -1.42
CA VAL A 253 -0.45 4.79 -1.05
C VAL A 253 -0.81 5.92 -0.09
N VAL A 254 -0.01 6.15 0.94
CA VAL A 254 -0.25 7.21 1.93
C VAL A 254 -0.19 8.59 1.26
N GLU A 255 0.79 8.82 0.40
CA GLU A 255 0.93 10.09 -0.31
C GLU A 255 -0.30 10.37 -1.21
N ASP A 256 -0.76 9.37 -1.97
CA ASP A 256 -1.91 9.49 -2.86
C ASP A 256 -3.21 9.68 -2.08
N ILE A 257 -3.38 8.99 -0.93
CA ILE A 257 -4.51 9.22 -0.01
C ILE A 257 -4.51 10.67 0.48
N LEU A 258 -3.38 11.17 1.00
CA LEU A 258 -3.30 12.55 1.49
C LEU A 258 -3.61 13.55 0.38
N ARG A 259 -3.09 13.31 -0.83
CA ARG A 259 -3.30 14.20 -1.98
C ARG A 259 -4.76 14.23 -2.43
N LYS A 260 -5.45 13.08 -2.44
CA LYS A 260 -6.83 12.95 -2.91
C LYS A 260 -7.87 13.31 -1.84
N CYS A 261 -7.58 13.08 -0.57
CA CYS A 261 -8.57 13.16 0.50
C CYS A 261 -8.34 14.30 1.49
N ALA A 262 -7.10 14.79 1.62
CA ALA A 262 -6.75 15.95 2.44
C ALA A 262 -6.31 17.15 1.59
N SER A 263 -5.00 17.31 1.37
CA SER A 263 -4.43 18.44 0.65
C SER A 263 -3.08 18.10 0.00
N ALA A 264 -2.72 18.84 -1.05
CA ALA A 264 -1.44 18.70 -1.71
C ALA A 264 -0.26 19.04 -0.78
N GLU A 265 -0.45 20.02 0.12
CA GLU A 265 0.57 20.45 1.08
C GLU A 265 0.93 19.35 2.08
N LEU A 266 -0.07 18.61 2.59
CA LEU A 266 0.15 17.47 3.48
C LEU A 266 0.81 16.30 2.75
N ALA A 267 0.38 16.01 1.52
CA ALA A 267 1.02 15.01 0.68
C ALA A 267 2.49 15.35 0.40
N ASP A 268 2.80 16.60 0.08
CA ASP A 268 4.17 17.06 -0.17
C ASP A 268 5.01 17.09 1.11
N ALA A 269 4.40 17.38 2.27
CA ALA A 269 5.07 17.28 3.57
C ALA A 269 5.46 15.83 3.87
N PHE A 270 4.53 14.89 3.72
CA PHE A 270 4.81 13.47 3.87
C PHE A 270 5.91 12.99 2.92
N ARG A 271 5.84 13.38 1.64
CA ARG A 271 6.89 13.05 0.66
C ARG A 271 8.27 13.53 1.09
N ARG A 272 8.38 14.77 1.59
CA ARG A 272 9.65 15.32 2.10
C ARG A 272 10.17 14.54 3.30
N GLU A 273 9.30 14.16 4.23
CA GLU A 273 9.67 13.33 5.38
C GLU A 273 10.22 11.98 4.93
N VAL A 274 9.53 11.30 4.02
CA VAL A 274 9.97 10.02 3.44
C VAL A 274 11.32 10.15 2.73
N MET A 275 11.49 11.19 1.91
CA MET A 275 12.76 11.46 1.23
C MET A 275 13.90 11.72 2.21
N ALA A 276 13.64 12.47 3.28
CA ALA A 276 14.63 12.74 4.33
C ALA A 276 15.04 11.45 5.07
N ALA A 277 14.07 10.62 5.46
CA ALA A 277 14.34 9.33 6.11
C ALA A 277 15.15 8.38 5.21
N SER A 278 14.78 8.28 3.93
CA SER A 278 15.52 7.50 2.93
C SER A 278 16.95 8.02 2.71
N MET A 279 17.16 9.33 2.79
CA MET A 279 18.49 9.94 2.70
C MET A 279 19.36 9.60 3.91
N GLU A 280 18.79 9.70 5.12
CA GLU A 280 19.47 9.33 6.36
C GLU A 280 19.87 7.85 6.38
N GLU A 281 18.97 6.98 5.94
CA GLU A 281 19.24 5.55 5.82
C GLU A 281 20.36 5.26 4.80
N ARG A 282 20.35 5.93 3.65
CA ARG A 282 21.46 5.84 2.67
C ARG A 282 22.80 6.32 3.23
N ILE A 283 22.81 7.41 4.00
CA ILE A 283 24.01 7.91 4.67
C ILE A 283 24.52 6.86 5.67
N ARG A 284 23.62 6.25 6.44
CA ARG A 284 23.95 5.17 7.39
C ARG A 284 24.59 3.98 6.68
N TYR A 285 24.01 3.50 5.57
CA TYR A 285 24.58 2.40 4.80
C TYR A 285 25.92 2.75 4.16
N ALA A 286 26.05 3.96 3.60
CA ALA A 286 27.33 4.42 3.04
C ALA A 286 28.44 4.47 4.11
N PHE A 287 28.11 4.92 5.32
CA PHE A 287 29.03 4.92 6.45
C PHE A 287 29.42 3.49 6.86
N GLN A 288 28.46 2.58 6.99
CA GLN A 288 28.71 1.16 7.30
C GLN A 288 29.59 0.49 6.25
N ALA A 289 29.32 0.72 4.96
CA ALA A 289 30.13 0.20 3.87
C ALA A 289 31.56 0.78 3.88
N SER A 290 31.72 2.07 4.16
CA SER A 290 33.04 2.70 4.30
C SER A 290 33.81 2.13 5.49
N TYR A 291 33.13 1.92 6.62
CA TYR A 291 33.73 1.31 7.80
C TYR A 291 34.19 -0.13 7.53
N ALA A 292 33.33 -0.96 6.92
CA ALA A 292 33.66 -2.33 6.54
C ALA A 292 34.87 -2.40 5.58
N ARG A 293 34.96 -1.48 4.61
CA ARG A 293 36.14 -1.38 3.73
C ARG A 293 37.40 -1.03 4.50
N SER A 294 37.34 -0.05 5.40
CA SER A 294 38.51 0.33 6.21
C SER A 294 38.99 -0.82 7.10
N LEU A 295 38.06 -1.59 7.68
CA LEU A 295 38.37 -2.78 8.47
C LEU A 295 39.03 -3.86 7.61
N SER A 296 38.49 -4.11 6.41
CA SER A 296 39.07 -5.07 5.47
C SER A 296 40.47 -4.67 4.99
N GLU A 297 40.70 -3.37 4.73
CA GLU A 297 42.02 -2.83 4.37
C GLU A 297 43.02 -2.97 5.53
N GLN A 298 42.60 -2.66 6.76
CA GLN A 298 43.42 -2.82 7.96
C GLN A 298 43.80 -4.29 8.18
N GLN A 299 42.84 -5.21 8.06
CA GLN A 299 43.10 -6.66 8.14
C GLN A 299 44.07 -7.11 7.05
N ARG A 300 43.94 -6.59 5.81
CA ARG A 300 44.86 -6.88 4.71
C ARG A 300 46.27 -6.40 5.02
N GLU A 301 46.41 -5.21 5.58
CA GLU A 301 47.71 -4.65 5.98
C GLU A 301 48.35 -5.46 7.12
N GLN A 302 47.58 -5.84 8.14
CA GLN A 302 48.04 -6.73 9.22
C GLN A 302 48.51 -8.08 8.67
N LEU A 303 47.76 -8.69 7.74
CA LEU A 303 48.17 -9.92 7.07
C LEU A 303 49.47 -9.76 6.27
N MET A 304 49.68 -8.61 5.61
CA MET A 304 50.94 -8.33 4.91
C MET A 304 52.11 -8.16 5.90
N GLN A 305 51.91 -7.46 7.01
CA GLN A 305 52.92 -7.31 8.06
C GLN A 305 53.28 -8.66 8.69
N ILE A 306 52.29 -9.50 9.05
CA ILE A 306 52.53 -10.86 9.55
C ILE A 306 53.33 -11.68 8.53
N ARG A 307 52.98 -11.57 7.23
CA ARG A 307 53.69 -12.27 6.16
C ARG A 307 55.14 -11.80 5.98
N GLU A 308 55.43 -10.51 6.17
CA GLU A 308 56.79 -9.97 6.11
C GLU A 308 57.64 -10.36 7.34
N HIS A 309 57.01 -10.58 8.49
CA HIS A 309 57.67 -11.01 9.73
C HIS A 309 57.76 -12.54 9.87
N LEU A 310 57.12 -13.32 9.00
CA LEU A 310 57.40 -14.73 8.86
C LEU A 310 58.82 -14.88 8.29
N PRO A 311 59.79 -15.45 9.03
CA PRO A 311 61.14 -15.61 8.53
C PRO A 311 61.10 -16.45 7.24
N ASN A 312 61.77 -15.96 6.19
CA ASN A 312 61.94 -16.61 4.87
C ASN A 312 62.63 -18.01 4.91
N GLY A 313 62.56 -18.73 6.03
CA GLY A 313 63.25 -20.00 6.27
C GLY A 313 62.49 -21.03 7.12
N ALA A 314 61.18 -20.89 7.37
CA ALA A 314 60.42 -21.89 8.13
C ALA A 314 60.09 -23.20 7.37
N LEU A 315 60.70 -23.41 6.19
CA LEU A 315 60.68 -24.69 5.48
C LEU A 315 62.05 -25.41 5.47
N GLY A 316 63.06 -24.91 6.22
CA GLY A 316 64.43 -25.41 6.04
C GLY A 316 65.41 -25.39 7.21
N CYS A 317 65.02 -25.09 8.45
CA CYS A 317 65.97 -25.12 9.58
C CYS A 317 65.41 -25.85 10.81
N THR A 318 65.91 -27.05 11.04
CA THR A 318 65.83 -27.81 12.30
C THR A 318 66.45 -27.03 13.45
N ASN A 319 65.74 -26.97 14.60
CA ASN A 319 66.19 -26.59 15.95
C ASN A 319 65.99 -25.13 16.43
N ALA A 320 64.77 -24.61 16.37
CA ALA A 320 64.28 -23.58 17.30
C ALA A 320 62.93 -24.01 17.91
N PRO A 321 62.55 -23.58 19.13
CA PRO A 321 61.44 -24.18 19.88
C PRO A 321 60.10 -24.01 19.16
N LEU A 322 59.49 -25.13 18.80
CA LEU A 322 58.15 -25.32 18.23
C LEU A 322 57.04 -24.96 19.25
N VAL A 323 56.97 -23.72 19.71
CA VAL A 323 55.88 -23.28 20.61
C VAL A 323 55.06 -22.11 20.03
N ASP A 324 55.55 -21.41 18.99
CA ASP A 324 54.83 -20.25 18.41
C ASP A 324 54.29 -20.47 16.99
N GLY A 325 54.68 -21.56 16.30
CA GLY A 325 54.30 -21.79 14.89
C GLY A 325 52.84 -22.20 14.69
N GLU A 326 52.31 -23.07 15.55
CA GLU A 326 50.92 -23.52 15.46
C GLU A 326 49.93 -22.42 15.85
N GLY A 327 50.29 -21.58 16.83
CA GLY A 327 49.50 -20.40 17.22
C GLY A 327 49.39 -19.37 16.11
N LEU A 328 50.49 -19.09 15.41
CA LEU A 328 50.51 -18.19 14.24
C LEU A 328 49.72 -18.76 13.06
N VAL A 329 49.78 -20.07 12.80
CA VAL A 329 48.99 -20.70 11.73
C VAL A 329 47.49 -20.67 12.05
N ALA A 330 47.10 -20.90 13.31
CA ALA A 330 45.71 -20.76 13.74
C ALA A 330 45.20 -19.31 13.57
N GLN A 331 45.99 -18.32 13.98
CA GLN A 331 45.66 -16.90 13.77
C GLN A 331 45.56 -16.53 12.29
N ILE A 332 46.44 -17.06 11.43
CA ILE A 332 46.38 -16.82 9.99
C ILE A 332 45.10 -17.42 9.40
N ASN A 333 44.70 -18.63 9.80
CA ASN A 333 43.48 -19.26 9.31
C ASN A 333 42.21 -18.52 9.79
N GLU A 334 42.20 -18.03 11.04
CA GLU A 334 41.10 -17.24 11.59
C GLU A 334 40.97 -15.90 10.86
N LEU A 335 42.07 -15.17 10.67
CA LEU A 335 42.10 -13.92 9.91
C LEU A 335 41.75 -14.13 8.42
N GLN A 336 42.11 -15.27 7.82
CA GLN A 336 41.69 -15.61 6.46
C GLN A 336 40.18 -15.86 6.37
N SER A 337 39.60 -16.57 7.35
CA SER A 337 38.15 -16.78 7.43
C SER A 337 37.39 -15.46 7.60
N GLU A 338 37.84 -14.59 8.50
CA GLU A 338 37.24 -13.27 8.72
C GLU A 338 37.37 -12.36 7.49
N ARG A 339 38.52 -12.40 6.80
CA ARG A 339 38.71 -11.70 5.53
C ARG A 339 37.73 -12.20 4.47
N ASP A 340 37.53 -13.50 4.36
CA ASP A 340 36.62 -14.08 3.36
C ASP A 340 35.16 -13.72 3.65
N ILE A 341 34.76 -13.67 4.93
CA ILE A 341 33.44 -13.18 5.36
C ILE A 341 33.30 -11.69 5.00
N SER A 342 34.31 -10.88 5.32
CA SER A 342 34.29 -9.43 5.06
C SER A 342 34.30 -9.12 3.55
N ALA A 343 35.04 -9.89 2.76
CA ALA A 343 35.05 -9.78 1.30
C ALA A 343 33.69 -10.11 0.69
N ARG A 344 33.00 -11.14 1.21
CA ARG A 344 31.62 -11.45 0.80
C ARG A 344 30.66 -10.32 1.15
N GLN A 345 30.75 -9.75 2.36
CA GLN A 345 29.94 -8.60 2.76
C GLN A 345 30.19 -7.38 1.88
N VAL A 346 31.45 -7.11 1.51
CA VAL A 346 31.79 -6.02 0.57
C VAL A 346 31.25 -6.30 -0.83
N MET A 347 31.31 -7.55 -1.31
CA MET A 347 30.71 -7.92 -2.60
C MET A 347 29.18 -7.74 -2.59
N MET A 348 28.50 -8.18 -1.54
CA MET A 348 27.05 -8.01 -1.38
C MET A 348 26.67 -6.53 -1.35
N MET A 349 27.32 -5.73 -0.50
CA MET A 349 27.04 -4.28 -0.44
C MET A 349 27.40 -3.54 -1.75
N THR A 350 28.39 -4.02 -2.49
CA THR A 350 28.75 -3.43 -3.80
C THR A 350 27.71 -3.79 -4.86
N ALA A 351 27.22 -5.04 -4.88
CA ALA A 351 26.14 -5.46 -5.76
C ALA A 351 24.84 -4.70 -5.47
N GLU A 352 24.51 -4.51 -4.19
CA GLU A 352 23.37 -3.71 -3.77
C GLU A 352 23.50 -2.24 -4.16
N ARG A 353 24.70 -1.64 -3.98
CA ARG A 353 24.97 -0.28 -4.48
C ARG A 353 24.74 -0.18 -5.99
N ASP A 354 25.28 -1.12 -6.77
CA ASP A 354 25.17 -1.09 -8.22
C ASP A 354 23.71 -1.29 -8.69
N HIS A 355 22.95 -2.11 -7.96
CA HIS A 355 21.50 -2.23 -8.14
C HIS A 355 20.78 -0.90 -7.88
N LEU A 356 21.08 -0.24 -6.76
CA LEU A 356 20.48 1.05 -6.40
C LEU A 356 20.86 2.17 -7.38
N VAL A 357 22.09 2.20 -7.89
CA VAL A 357 22.52 3.15 -8.94
C VAL A 357 21.73 2.93 -10.21
N THR A 358 21.53 1.67 -10.62
CA THR A 358 20.73 1.34 -11.80
C THR A 358 19.27 1.75 -11.62
N ALA A 359 18.69 1.51 -10.43
CA ALA A 359 17.34 1.95 -10.09
C ALA A 359 17.21 3.49 -10.14
N LEU A 360 18.19 4.21 -9.61
CA LEU A 360 18.21 5.69 -9.64
C LEU A 360 18.22 6.21 -11.09
N GLN A 361 19.08 5.66 -11.95
CA GLN A 361 19.13 6.03 -13.36
C GLN A 361 17.80 5.77 -14.08
N SER A 362 17.11 4.68 -13.74
CA SER A 362 15.77 4.39 -14.26
C SER A 362 14.73 5.41 -13.80
N ILE A 363 14.75 5.81 -12.53
CA ILE A 363 13.85 6.83 -11.98
C ILE A 363 14.12 8.20 -12.60
N GLU A 364 15.39 8.59 -12.75
CA GLU A 364 15.77 9.85 -13.40
C GLU A 364 15.31 9.88 -14.86
N ALA A 365 15.45 8.76 -15.59
CA ALA A 365 14.95 8.63 -16.95
C ALA A 365 13.41 8.73 -17.02
N ALA A 366 12.70 8.08 -16.09
CA ALA A 366 11.24 8.16 -15.99
C ALA A 366 10.78 9.59 -15.67
N HIS A 367 11.46 10.29 -14.76
CA HIS A 367 11.16 11.67 -14.40
C HIS A 367 11.41 12.63 -15.59
N ALA A 368 12.51 12.45 -16.32
CA ALA A 368 12.79 13.21 -17.54
C ALA A 368 11.72 12.98 -18.62
N ALA A 369 11.28 11.73 -18.80
CA ALA A 369 10.20 11.39 -19.72
C ALA A 369 8.86 12.03 -19.31
N ALA A 370 8.51 11.98 -18.02
CA ALA A 370 7.29 12.61 -17.50
C ALA A 370 7.31 14.14 -17.66
N ALA A 371 8.45 14.78 -17.38
CA ALA A 371 8.63 16.21 -17.58
C ALA A 371 8.49 16.61 -19.07
N ALA A 372 9.03 15.81 -19.99
CA ALA A 372 8.88 16.03 -21.42
C ALA A 372 7.42 15.86 -21.88
N GLN A 373 6.71 14.85 -21.36
CA GLN A 373 5.28 14.68 -21.62
C GLN A 373 4.45 15.85 -21.10
N LEU A 374 4.73 16.33 -19.89
CA LEU A 374 4.06 17.50 -19.33
C LEU A 374 4.28 18.74 -20.20
N ALA A 375 5.52 19.01 -20.61
CA ALA A 375 5.84 20.15 -21.47
C ALA A 375 5.13 20.07 -22.84
N GLU A 376 5.01 18.87 -23.43
CA GLU A 376 4.26 18.67 -24.67
C GLU A 376 2.74 18.85 -24.47
N LEU A 377 2.18 18.37 -23.36
CA LEU A 377 0.78 18.62 -23.01
C LEU A 377 0.54 20.13 -22.85
N GLU A 378 1.36 20.84 -22.08
CA GLU A 378 1.28 22.29 -21.93
C GLU A 378 1.33 23.01 -23.28
N ARG A 379 2.22 22.58 -24.20
CA ARG A 379 2.30 23.12 -25.55
C ARG A 379 1.02 22.87 -26.36
N ARG A 380 0.45 21.67 -26.27
CA ARG A 380 -0.81 21.29 -26.95
C ARG A 380 -2.03 22.01 -26.39
N TYR A 381 -2.07 22.28 -25.09
CA TYR A 381 -3.22 22.93 -24.43
C TYR A 381 -3.11 24.46 -24.40
N ALA A 382 -1.95 25.06 -24.65
CA ALA A 382 -1.78 26.51 -24.70
C ALA A 382 -2.73 27.25 -25.69
N PRO A 383 -3.01 26.73 -26.91
CA PRO A 383 -4.01 27.32 -27.81
C PRO A 383 -5.44 27.23 -27.26
N LEU A 384 -5.77 26.15 -26.56
CA LEU A 384 -7.08 25.95 -25.93
C LEU A 384 -7.29 26.92 -24.76
N GLN A 385 -6.26 27.17 -23.94
CA GLN A 385 -6.32 28.20 -22.91
C GLN A 385 -6.56 29.60 -23.53
N LYS A 386 -5.85 29.94 -24.61
CA LYS A 386 -6.07 31.19 -25.34
C LYS A 386 -7.48 31.30 -25.93
N LEU A 387 -8.09 30.18 -26.33
CA LEU A 387 -9.48 30.17 -26.80
C LEU A 387 -10.45 30.37 -25.63
N TYR A 388 -10.25 29.65 -24.52
CA TYR A 388 -11.02 29.80 -23.29
C TYR A 388 -11.00 31.24 -22.76
N ASP A 389 -9.82 31.85 -22.67
CA ASP A 389 -9.66 33.25 -22.22
C ASP A 389 -10.42 34.22 -23.14
N ARG A 390 -10.40 33.99 -24.46
CA ARG A 390 -11.17 34.80 -25.44
C ARG A 390 -12.67 34.64 -25.26
N LEU A 391 -13.16 33.41 -25.10
CA LEU A 391 -14.59 33.11 -24.89
C LEU A 391 -15.09 33.67 -23.56
N TRP A 392 -14.30 33.54 -22.49
CA TRP A 392 -14.58 34.13 -21.19
C TRP A 392 -14.71 35.66 -21.27
N MET A 393 -13.79 36.33 -21.97
CA MET A 393 -13.84 37.77 -22.18
C MET A 393 -15.02 38.21 -23.06
N ARG A 394 -15.43 37.42 -24.08
CA ARG A 394 -16.65 37.70 -24.87
C ARG A 394 -17.93 37.60 -24.02
N ARG A 395 -18.07 36.58 -23.18
CA ARG A 395 -19.22 36.42 -22.26
C ARG A 395 -19.34 37.60 -21.30
N ARG A 396 -18.21 38.14 -20.84
CA ARG A 396 -18.13 39.35 -19.99
C ARG A 396 -18.65 40.61 -20.68
N HIS A 397 -18.46 40.75 -21.99
CA HIS A 397 -18.95 41.93 -22.73
C HIS A 397 -20.43 41.83 -23.16
N GLY A 398 -21.04 40.63 -23.09
CA GLY A 398 -22.47 40.44 -23.33
C GLY A 398 -23.39 40.60 -22.10
N VAL A 399 -22.82 40.66 -20.89
CA VAL A 399 -23.58 40.82 -19.63
C VAL A 399 -23.31 42.22 -19.07
N ALA A 400 -24.17 43.18 -19.42
CA ALA A 400 -24.19 44.49 -18.81
C ALA A 400 -24.68 44.38 -17.36
N GLY A 401 -23.77 44.33 -16.40
CA GLY A 401 -24.12 44.28 -14.97
C GLY A 401 -22.89 44.38 -14.07
N THR A 402 -22.87 45.42 -13.25
CA THR A 402 -21.76 45.91 -12.42
C THR A 402 -21.35 44.94 -11.31
N GLY A 403 -20.10 44.47 -11.35
CA GLY A 403 -19.42 43.81 -10.23
C GLY A 403 -17.93 43.68 -10.50
N ARG A 404 -17.06 43.88 -9.48
CA ARG A 404 -15.61 43.66 -9.62
C ARG A 404 -15.36 42.16 -9.87
N VAL A 405 -14.74 41.82 -11.01
CA VAL A 405 -14.49 40.43 -11.42
C VAL A 405 -12.98 40.13 -11.39
N GLY A 406 -12.61 39.00 -10.78
CA GLY A 406 -11.24 38.48 -10.71
C GLY A 406 -10.72 37.87 -12.03
N ARG A 407 -9.42 37.51 -12.07
CA ARG A 407 -8.78 36.87 -13.24
C ARG A 407 -9.39 35.48 -13.51
N PRO A 408 -9.49 35.04 -14.77
CA PRO A 408 -9.88 33.67 -15.07
C PRO A 408 -8.90 32.68 -14.43
N PRO A 409 -9.38 31.55 -13.89
CA PRO A 409 -8.52 30.49 -13.37
C PRO A 409 -7.71 29.84 -14.50
N HIS A 410 -6.49 29.43 -14.20
CA HIS A 410 -5.63 28.68 -15.10
C HIS A 410 -6.19 27.26 -15.33
N TRP A 411 -6.14 26.74 -16.55
CA TRP A 411 -6.70 25.41 -16.90
C TRP A 411 -6.19 24.25 -16.05
N SER A 412 -4.96 24.34 -15.54
CA SER A 412 -4.38 23.34 -14.62
C SER A 412 -5.16 23.17 -13.31
N ASN A 413 -6.03 24.13 -12.99
CA ASN A 413 -6.83 24.14 -11.75
C ASN A 413 -8.29 23.76 -12.00
N LEU A 414 -8.64 23.36 -13.24
CA LEU A 414 -9.98 22.91 -13.59
C LEU A 414 -9.99 21.36 -13.61
N PRO A 415 -10.90 20.69 -12.88
CA PRO A 415 -11.10 19.25 -13.01
C PRO A 415 -11.39 18.90 -14.47
N GLY A 416 -10.76 17.86 -15.04
CA GLY A 416 -10.76 17.58 -16.49
C GLY A 416 -12.14 17.52 -17.18
N ARG A 417 -13.22 17.29 -16.42
CA ARG A 417 -14.62 17.33 -16.93
C ARG A 417 -15.17 18.75 -17.15
N GLN A 418 -14.61 19.79 -16.53
CA GLN A 418 -15.09 21.18 -16.65
C GLN A 418 -14.57 21.92 -17.89
N ILE A 419 -13.44 21.49 -18.48
CA ILE A 419 -12.90 22.09 -19.71
C ILE A 419 -13.86 21.85 -20.89
N VAL A 420 -14.48 20.66 -20.94
CA VAL A 420 -15.47 20.30 -21.97
C VAL A 420 -16.79 21.05 -21.75
N PHE A 421 -17.23 21.21 -20.50
CA PHE A 421 -18.50 21.87 -20.18
C PHE A 421 -18.47 23.40 -20.31
N ALA A 422 -17.33 24.07 -20.05
CA ALA A 422 -17.24 25.53 -20.18
C ALA A 422 -17.23 26.01 -21.64
N ILE A 423 -16.82 25.13 -22.57
CA ILE A 423 -16.74 25.41 -24.01
C ILE A 423 -18.05 25.02 -24.73
N ALA A 424 -18.81 24.07 -24.19
CA ALA A 424 -20.00 23.50 -24.82
C ALA A 424 -21.18 24.47 -25.03
N PHE A 425 -21.13 25.72 -24.53
CA PHE A 425 -22.29 26.61 -24.54
C PHE A 425 -22.22 27.88 -25.41
N THR A 426 -21.17 28.13 -26.20
CA THR A 426 -21.20 29.33 -27.06
C THR A 426 -20.82 29.23 -28.53
N GLN A 427 -19.86 28.44 -29.03
CA GLN A 427 -19.61 28.34 -30.49
C GLN A 427 -18.98 27.00 -30.87
N LEU A 428 -19.80 26.01 -31.23
CA LEU A 428 -19.37 24.65 -31.62
C LEU A 428 -18.49 24.65 -32.89
N ASP A 429 -18.71 25.55 -33.84
CA ASP A 429 -17.99 25.59 -35.12
C ASP A 429 -16.50 26.00 -34.97
N GLU A 430 -16.18 26.96 -34.09
CA GLU A 430 -14.79 27.36 -33.84
C GLU A 430 -14.01 26.27 -33.10
N LEU A 431 -14.67 25.55 -32.19
CA LEU A 431 -14.07 24.40 -31.50
C LEU A 431 -13.83 23.23 -32.46
N PHE A 432 -14.80 22.95 -33.34
CA PHE A 432 -14.71 21.90 -34.33
C PHE A 432 -13.58 22.15 -35.32
N GLN A 433 -13.43 23.38 -35.84
CA GLN A 433 -12.30 23.74 -36.70
C GLN A 433 -10.94 23.62 -35.98
N LEU A 434 -10.86 24.04 -34.71
CA LEU A 434 -9.63 23.92 -33.92
C LEU A 434 -9.27 22.44 -33.67
N MET A 435 -10.24 21.62 -33.25
CA MET A 435 -10.05 20.19 -33.01
C MET A 435 -9.64 19.44 -34.28
N THR A 436 -10.24 19.76 -35.42
CA THR A 436 -9.91 19.13 -36.71
C THR A 436 -8.48 19.50 -37.17
N SER A 437 -8.01 20.71 -36.83
CA SER A 437 -6.63 21.13 -37.11
C SER A 437 -5.58 20.55 -36.15
N MET A 438 -5.94 20.32 -34.88
CA MET A 438 -5.04 19.75 -33.87
C MET A 438 -4.98 18.22 -33.92
N PHE A 439 -6.02 17.57 -34.44
CA PHE A 439 -6.13 16.12 -34.55
C PHE A 439 -6.56 15.69 -35.97
N PRO A 440 -5.70 15.86 -37.00
CA PRO A 440 -6.03 15.42 -38.35
C PRO A 440 -6.21 13.90 -38.38
N GLY A 441 -7.47 13.44 -38.48
CA GLY A 441 -7.85 12.03 -38.47
C GLY A 441 -8.96 11.63 -37.48
N LEU A 442 -9.36 12.53 -36.58
CA LEU A 442 -10.51 12.31 -35.68
C LEU A 442 -11.83 12.53 -36.45
N SER A 443 -12.34 11.46 -37.06
CA SER A 443 -13.72 11.40 -37.55
C SER A 443 -14.65 11.12 -36.37
N ILE A 444 -15.34 12.15 -35.89
CA ILE A 444 -16.40 11.99 -34.88
C ILE A 444 -17.68 11.61 -35.63
N ALA A 445 -18.21 10.40 -35.37
CA ALA A 445 -19.52 9.94 -35.83
C ALA A 445 -20.64 10.48 -34.93
#